data_AF-A0A9P7JB04-F1
#
_entry.id   AF-A0A9P7JB04-F1
#
_cell.length_a   1.000
_cell.length_b   1.000
_cell.length_c   1.000
_cell.angle_alpha   90.00
_cell.angle_beta   90.00
_cell.angle_gamma   90.00
#
_symmetry.space_group_name_H-M   'P 1'
#
loop_
_entity.id
_entity.type
_entity.pdbx_description
1 polymer ?
#
loop_
_entity_poly.entity_id
_entity_poly.type
_entity_poly.pdbx_seq_one_letter_code
_entity_poly.pdbx_strand_id
1 'polypeptide(L)'
;MFCLPKQSFSSRTVLHAKWIKCSNAQWGMTGAVSSCLWGCKTHLVLGATACIGAIGVIIRAYLRKSRLPPSPPTWRLRGHFLPPHNTSLTVAQWIDEYGPLVTVHSGIQTIYCDYRPPQRLNTPWQAAVDIMEKQGGLLADRPHLVAGEILTCGLATVVSHAGERFRRKRSPNQLRRSQPLQVSHAKDMVLNILDDPYNFQNHAATQVLFYFYAAATIMKVTYGKTTPTSATDPEVKEACQLITRFRTILRHGYYLVDSIPWLKYLLWYAPELKDESERIKRLYTDQLNHVKQQIQINVDVSPSFAKHILENGHFYSLTEI
;
A
#
# COMPACT_ATOMS: atom_id res chain seq x y z
N MET A 1 -77.69 -69.54 -44.76
CA MET A 1 -78.86 -68.75 -45.22
C MET A 1 -78.31 -67.50 -45.89
N PHE A 2 -78.44 -67.42 -47.23
CA PHE A 2 -78.35 -66.26 -48.17
C PHE A 2 -77.21 -65.23 -48.04
N CYS A 3 -76.57 -64.66 -49.06
CA CYS A 3 -76.40 -64.90 -50.50
C CYS A 3 -75.25 -63.97 -50.98
N LEU A 4 -74.58 -64.35 -52.08
CA LEU A 4 -73.48 -63.71 -52.86
C LEU A 4 -73.77 -62.25 -53.34
N PRO A 5 -72.86 -61.46 -53.99
CA PRO A 5 -71.77 -61.93 -54.89
C PRO A 5 -70.43 -61.12 -55.05
N LYS A 6 -69.46 -61.86 -55.62
CA LYS A 6 -68.36 -61.56 -56.59
C LYS A 6 -67.92 -60.10 -56.87
N GLN A 7 -66.60 -59.86 -56.91
CA GLN A 7 -65.80 -59.75 -58.16
C GLN A 7 -64.26 -59.59 -57.95
N SER A 8 -63.54 -60.27 -58.86
CA SER A 8 -62.11 -60.27 -59.31
C SER A 8 -61.20 -59.04 -59.02
N PHE A 9 -59.94 -59.21 -58.59
CA PHE A 9 -58.68 -59.57 -59.31
C PHE A 9 -57.94 -58.38 -59.97
N SER A 10 -56.75 -58.02 -59.44
CA SER A 10 -55.54 -57.54 -60.16
C SER A 10 -54.47 -57.16 -59.11
N SER A 11 -53.45 -57.97 -58.83
CA SER A 11 -52.17 -58.17 -59.54
C SER A 11 -50.99 -57.61 -58.73
N ARG A 12 -50.12 -58.53 -58.32
CA ARG A 12 -48.65 -58.42 -58.22
C ARG A 12 -48.05 -57.41 -57.23
N THR A 13 -47.76 -57.93 -56.04
CA THR A 13 -46.42 -58.23 -55.54
C THR A 13 -45.21 -57.54 -56.21
N VAL A 14 -44.30 -57.07 -55.33
CA VAL A 14 -42.82 -57.14 -55.40
C VAL A 14 -42.09 -55.78 -55.43
N LEU A 15 -41.33 -55.56 -54.35
CA LEU A 15 -40.11 -54.73 -54.20
C LEU A 15 -40.25 -53.21 -54.29
N HIS A 16 -40.11 -52.52 -53.15
CA HIS A 16 -39.05 -51.52 -52.93
C HIS A 16 -39.10 -50.95 -51.50
N ALA A 17 -39.03 -51.84 -50.51
CA ALA A 17 -38.72 -51.47 -49.13
C ALA A 17 -37.22 -51.16 -48.99
N LYS A 18 -36.74 -50.03 -49.53
CA LYS A 18 -35.40 -49.49 -49.20
C LYS A 18 -35.09 -48.09 -49.73
N TRP A 19 -36.03 -47.14 -49.78
CA TRP A 19 -35.67 -45.75 -50.11
C TRP A 19 -36.32 -44.66 -49.23
N ILE A 20 -37.16 -45.02 -48.27
CA ILE A 20 -37.75 -44.07 -47.31
C ILE A 20 -36.95 -44.10 -46.00
N LYS A 21 -35.69 -43.66 -46.05
CA LYS A 21 -34.96 -43.29 -44.82
C LYS A 21 -33.84 -42.25 -45.03
N CYS A 22 -33.77 -41.59 -46.18
CA CYS A 22 -32.74 -40.60 -46.48
C CYS A 22 -33.26 -39.21 -46.93
N SER A 23 -34.56 -38.88 -46.80
CA SER A 23 -35.06 -37.53 -47.16
C SER A 23 -35.36 -36.60 -45.97
N ASN A 24 -35.31 -37.09 -44.73
CA ASN A 24 -35.61 -36.26 -43.54
C ASN A 24 -34.38 -35.71 -42.80
N ALA A 25 -33.17 -35.94 -43.30
CA ALA A 25 -31.93 -35.47 -42.65
C ALA A 25 -31.42 -34.10 -43.17
N GLN A 26 -32.17 -33.42 -44.05
CA GLN A 26 -31.69 -32.19 -44.72
C GLN A 26 -32.39 -30.89 -44.28
N TRP A 27 -33.36 -30.95 -43.37
CA TRP A 27 -34.08 -29.76 -42.86
C TRP A 27 -33.70 -29.36 -41.42
N GLY A 28 -32.71 -30.01 -40.80
CA GLY A 28 -32.29 -29.72 -39.41
C GLY A 28 -31.08 -28.80 -39.25
N MET A 29 -30.31 -28.54 -40.31
CA MET A 29 -29.00 -27.84 -40.18
C MET A 29 -29.03 -26.34 -40.50
N THR A 30 -30.06 -25.82 -41.18
CA THR A 30 -30.16 -24.37 -41.47
C THR A 30 -30.77 -23.58 -40.31
N GLY A 31 -31.67 -24.19 -39.53
CA GLY A 31 -32.28 -23.56 -38.35
C GLY A 31 -31.32 -23.42 -37.17
N ALA A 32 -30.43 -24.40 -36.96
CA ALA A 32 -29.50 -24.44 -35.83
C ALA A 32 -28.35 -23.43 -35.95
N VAL A 33 -27.92 -23.10 -37.16
CA VAL A 33 -26.87 -22.09 -37.39
C VAL A 33 -27.43 -20.67 -37.19
N SER A 34 -28.68 -20.44 -37.59
CA SER A 34 -29.39 -19.17 -37.37
C SER A 34 -29.66 -18.90 -35.89
N SER A 35 -30.19 -19.86 -35.13
CA SER A 35 -30.47 -19.69 -33.70
C SER A 35 -29.21 -19.49 -32.85
N CYS A 36 -28.09 -20.14 -33.19
CA CYS A 36 -26.79 -19.91 -32.55
C CYS A 36 -26.19 -18.53 -32.86
N LEU A 37 -26.33 -18.04 -34.10
CA LEU A 37 -25.85 -16.71 -34.49
C LEU A 37 -26.66 -15.57 -33.84
N TRP A 38 -27.97 -15.78 -33.61
CA TRP A 38 -28.82 -14.83 -32.91
C TRP A 38 -28.54 -14.81 -31.40
N GLY A 39 -28.35 -15.97 -30.76
CA GLY A 39 -27.95 -16.05 -29.35
C GLY A 39 -26.57 -15.42 -29.08
N CYS A 40 -25.59 -15.65 -29.97
CA CYS A 40 -24.26 -15.05 -29.81
C CYS A 40 -24.28 -13.51 -29.95
N LYS A 41 -25.07 -12.98 -30.88
CA LYS A 41 -25.24 -11.52 -31.05
C LYS A 41 -25.95 -10.88 -29.87
N THR A 42 -26.96 -11.51 -29.28
CA THR A 42 -27.68 -10.95 -28.11
C THR A 42 -26.80 -10.92 -26.87
N HIS A 43 -25.99 -11.95 -26.61
CA HIS A 43 -25.03 -11.94 -25.49
C HIS A 43 -23.94 -10.86 -25.66
N LEU A 44 -23.47 -10.62 -26.88
CA LEU A 44 -22.46 -9.60 -27.18
C LEU A 44 -23.02 -8.17 -27.00
N VAL A 45 -24.26 -7.94 -27.43
CA VAL A 45 -24.97 -6.66 -27.25
C VAL A 45 -25.31 -6.40 -25.78
N LEU A 46 -25.73 -7.43 -25.03
CA LEU A 46 -25.96 -7.33 -23.59
C LEU A 46 -24.66 -7.06 -22.82
N GLY A 47 -23.55 -7.67 -23.20
CA GLY A 47 -22.24 -7.38 -22.64
C GLY A 47 -21.78 -5.95 -22.92
N ALA A 48 -21.93 -5.47 -24.17
CA ALA A 48 -21.54 -4.12 -24.55
C ALA A 48 -22.37 -3.04 -23.84
N THR A 49 -23.68 -3.25 -23.70
CA THR A 49 -24.57 -2.31 -22.98
C THR A 49 -24.29 -2.28 -21.48
N ALA A 50 -23.98 -3.43 -20.87
CA ALA A 50 -23.54 -3.50 -19.47
C ALA A 50 -22.20 -2.76 -19.26
N CYS A 51 -21.24 -2.91 -20.17
CA CYS A 51 -19.97 -2.20 -20.12
C CYS A 51 -20.16 -0.68 -20.28
N ILE A 52 -20.98 -0.22 -21.23
CA ILE A 52 -21.28 1.21 -21.41
C ILE A 52 -22.01 1.78 -20.20
N GLY A 53 -22.95 1.02 -19.61
CA GLY A 53 -23.63 1.39 -18.37
C GLY A 53 -22.67 1.52 -17.19
N ALA A 54 -21.76 0.55 -17.02
CA ALA A 54 -20.73 0.59 -15.98
C ALA A 54 -19.77 1.78 -16.18
N ILE A 55 -19.33 2.03 -17.42
CA ILE A 55 -18.50 3.19 -17.77
C ILE A 55 -19.26 4.49 -17.48
N GLY A 56 -20.54 4.58 -17.83
CA GLY A 56 -21.38 5.74 -17.55
C GLY A 56 -21.57 6.00 -16.05
N VAL A 57 -21.73 4.95 -15.24
CA VAL A 57 -21.81 5.05 -13.78
C VAL A 57 -20.48 5.49 -13.18
N ILE A 58 -19.36 4.93 -13.65
CA ILE A 58 -18.01 5.32 -13.22
C ILE A 58 -17.75 6.79 -13.59
N ILE A 59 -18.01 7.19 -14.83
CA ILE A 59 -17.88 8.58 -15.29
C ILE A 59 -18.77 9.50 -14.45
N ARG A 60 -20.03 9.13 -14.18
CA ARG A 60 -20.94 9.94 -13.37
C ARG A 60 -20.50 10.03 -11.90
N ALA A 61 -19.93 8.97 -11.33
CA ALA A 61 -19.36 8.98 -9.99
C ALA A 61 -18.12 9.90 -9.91
N TYR A 62 -17.25 9.85 -10.92
CA TYR A 62 -16.09 10.75 -11.04
C TYR A 62 -16.48 12.21 -11.36
N LEU A 63 -17.56 12.43 -12.11
CA LEU A 63 -18.05 13.76 -12.48
C LEU A 63 -19.02 14.38 -11.47
N ARG A 64 -19.39 13.67 -10.40
CA ARG A 64 -20.05 14.31 -9.25
C ARG A 64 -19.07 15.31 -8.65
N LYS A 65 -19.18 16.56 -9.11
CA LYS A 65 -18.55 17.74 -8.50
C LYS A 65 -19.02 17.81 -7.04
N SER A 66 -18.29 17.15 -6.16
CA SER A 66 -18.16 17.65 -4.79
C SER A 66 -17.60 19.07 -4.90
N ARG A 67 -17.95 19.95 -3.96
CA ARG A 67 -17.35 21.28 -3.85
C ARG A 67 -15.90 21.11 -3.40
N LEU A 68 -15.07 20.59 -4.30
CA LEU A 68 -13.66 20.38 -4.07
C LEU A 68 -12.98 21.76 -4.05
N PRO A 69 -11.96 21.92 -3.20
CA PRO A 69 -11.08 23.07 -3.24
C PRO A 69 -10.51 23.28 -4.66
N PRO A 70 -10.12 24.52 -5.01
CA PRO A 70 -9.47 24.79 -6.29
C PRO A 70 -8.27 23.86 -6.51
N SER A 71 -8.07 23.45 -7.76
CA SER A 71 -7.08 22.45 -8.13
C SER A 71 -6.39 22.89 -9.41
N PRO A 72 -5.06 22.72 -9.52
CA PRO A 72 -4.35 22.98 -10.76
C PRO A 72 -4.91 22.15 -11.92
N PRO A 73 -4.70 22.58 -13.17
CA PRO A 73 -5.09 21.81 -14.34
C PRO A 73 -4.51 20.40 -14.29
N THR A 74 -5.40 19.41 -14.31
CA THR A 74 -5.01 18.01 -14.11
C THR A 74 -5.21 17.20 -15.39
N TRP A 75 -4.28 16.27 -15.69
CA TRP A 75 -4.52 15.27 -16.73
C TRP A 75 -5.51 14.23 -16.20
N ARG A 76 -6.69 14.13 -16.83
CA ARG A 76 -7.90 13.43 -16.32
C ARG A 76 -7.69 11.98 -15.85
N LEU A 77 -6.63 11.29 -16.27
CA LEU A 77 -6.36 9.89 -15.93
C LEU A 77 -5.06 9.65 -15.14
N ARG A 78 -4.09 10.59 -15.14
CA ARG A 78 -2.81 10.42 -14.41
C ARG A 78 -2.73 11.23 -13.13
N GLY A 79 -3.63 12.21 -12.94
CA GLY A 79 -3.53 13.14 -11.83
C GLY A 79 -2.49 14.24 -12.10
N HIS A 80 -2.04 14.89 -11.04
CA HIS A 80 -0.98 15.90 -11.06
C HIS A 80 0.37 15.22 -11.09
N PHE A 81 1.28 15.76 -11.90
CA PHE A 81 2.68 15.37 -11.85
C PHE A 81 3.36 16.09 -10.69
N LEU A 82 3.72 15.35 -9.65
CA LEU A 82 4.54 15.84 -8.56
C LEU A 82 6.00 15.44 -8.82
N PRO A 83 6.94 16.40 -8.88
CA PRO A 83 8.34 16.05 -9.07
C PRO A 83 8.84 15.22 -7.88
N PRO A 84 9.72 14.23 -8.12
CA PRO A 84 10.23 13.33 -7.08
C PRO A 84 11.14 14.03 -6.06
N HIS A 85 11.62 15.23 -6.43
CA HIS A 85 12.36 16.14 -5.58
C HIS A 85 11.56 17.44 -5.46
N ASN A 86 11.63 18.10 -4.32
CA ASN A 86 11.00 19.41 -4.10
C ASN A 86 9.47 19.43 -4.27
N THR A 87 8.82 18.28 -4.05
CA THR A 87 7.35 18.17 -4.07
C THR A 87 6.67 19.21 -3.19
N SER A 88 7.26 19.50 -2.02
CA SER A 88 6.78 20.55 -1.11
C SER A 88 6.82 21.94 -1.72
N LEU A 89 7.84 22.26 -2.53
CA LEU A 89 7.96 23.56 -3.21
C LEU A 89 6.92 23.69 -4.32
N THR A 90 6.70 22.63 -5.11
CA THR A 90 5.65 22.63 -6.14
C THR A 90 4.26 22.80 -5.54
N VAL A 91 3.98 22.11 -4.43
CA VAL A 91 2.72 22.24 -3.71
C VAL A 91 2.59 23.66 -3.13
N ALA A 92 3.66 24.24 -2.58
CA ALA A 92 3.66 25.63 -2.12
C ALA A 92 3.36 26.63 -3.24
N GLN A 93 3.94 26.45 -4.43
CA GLN A 93 3.65 27.29 -5.60
C GLN A 93 2.17 27.20 -6.01
N TRP A 94 1.58 26.01 -6.01
CA TRP A 94 0.15 25.86 -6.30
C TRP A 94 -0.74 26.49 -5.24
N ILE A 95 -0.33 26.46 -3.98
CA ILE A 95 -1.04 27.16 -2.92
C ILE A 95 -0.99 28.68 -3.14
N ASP A 96 0.16 29.23 -3.55
CA ASP A 96 0.29 30.65 -3.86
C ASP A 96 -0.61 31.07 -5.04
N GLU A 97 -0.82 30.18 -6.02
CA GLU A 97 -1.60 30.44 -7.23
C GLU A 97 -3.12 30.19 -7.07
N TYR A 98 -3.50 29.07 -6.45
CA TYR A 98 -4.89 28.58 -6.37
C TYR A 98 -5.56 28.89 -5.03
N GLY A 99 -4.80 29.35 -4.04
CA GLY A 99 -5.27 29.72 -2.71
C GLY A 99 -5.03 28.65 -1.65
N PRO A 100 -5.55 28.85 -0.43
CA PRO A 100 -5.03 28.21 0.77
C PRO A 100 -5.28 26.71 0.86
N LEU A 101 -6.25 26.19 0.11
CA LEU A 101 -6.60 24.78 0.12
C LEU A 101 -6.59 24.28 -1.33
N VAL A 102 -5.65 23.39 -1.62
CA VAL A 102 -5.44 22.85 -2.96
C VAL A 102 -5.73 21.36 -2.96
N THR A 103 -6.47 20.91 -3.97
CA THR A 103 -6.68 19.49 -4.22
C THR A 103 -5.60 18.97 -5.16
N VAL A 104 -4.82 17.99 -4.71
CA VAL A 104 -3.77 17.32 -5.48
C VAL A 104 -4.17 15.88 -5.76
N HIS A 105 -4.50 15.59 -7.01
CA HIS A 105 -4.73 14.22 -7.47
C HIS A 105 -3.40 13.50 -7.72
N SER A 106 -3.20 12.31 -7.14
CA SER A 106 -2.11 11.38 -7.50
C SER A 106 -2.74 10.07 -7.98
N GLY A 107 -2.75 9.85 -9.30
CA GLY A 107 -3.52 8.76 -9.92
C GLY A 107 -5.02 8.84 -9.59
N ILE A 108 -5.55 7.82 -8.91
CA ILE A 108 -6.96 7.72 -8.49
C ILE A 108 -7.21 8.40 -7.14
N GLN A 109 -6.15 8.66 -6.36
CA GLN A 109 -6.27 9.21 -5.02
C GLN A 109 -6.26 10.74 -5.04
N THR A 110 -7.11 11.31 -4.19
CA THR A 110 -7.22 12.77 -4.00
C THR A 110 -6.57 13.13 -2.68
N ILE A 111 -5.47 13.88 -2.74
CA ILE A 111 -4.75 14.39 -1.58
C ILE A 111 -5.16 15.85 -1.40
N TYR A 112 -5.53 16.22 -0.18
CA TYR A 112 -5.81 17.62 0.17
C TYR A 112 -4.58 18.23 0.79
N CYS A 113 -4.11 19.34 0.22
CA CYS A 113 -2.97 20.10 0.73
C CYS A 113 -3.48 21.45 1.23
N ASP A 114 -3.31 21.72 2.53
CA ASP A 114 -3.67 22.99 3.16
C ASP A 114 -2.40 23.77 3.52
N TYR A 115 -2.32 25.02 3.08
CA TYR A 115 -1.35 26.01 3.53
C TYR A 115 -1.86 27.40 3.12
N ARG A 116 -1.89 28.39 4.01
CA ARG A 116 -2.39 29.75 3.70
C ARG A 116 -1.24 30.76 3.56
N PRO A 117 -1.07 31.46 2.43
CA PRO A 117 -0.23 32.66 2.34
C PRO A 117 -0.96 33.92 2.86
N PRO A 118 -0.22 34.96 3.27
CA PRO A 118 -0.67 35.96 4.24
C PRO A 118 -1.44 37.09 3.56
N GLN A 119 -2.76 36.96 3.43
CA GLN A 119 -3.58 38.13 3.15
C GLN A 119 -4.89 38.08 3.91
N ARG A 120 -4.94 38.91 4.96
CA ARG A 120 -6.03 39.15 5.92
C ARG A 120 -6.08 38.19 7.11
N LEU A 121 -5.57 38.73 8.22
CA LEU A 121 -5.96 38.54 9.62
C LEU A 121 -6.23 37.08 10.05
N ASN A 122 -5.30 36.57 10.87
CA ASN A 122 -5.27 35.30 11.61
C ASN A 122 -4.30 34.26 11.02
N THR A 123 -3.14 34.21 11.67
CA THR A 123 -1.95 33.32 11.64
C THR A 123 -1.89 32.11 10.68
N PRO A 124 -0.78 31.93 9.92
CA PRO A 124 -0.63 30.97 8.81
C PRO A 124 -0.64 29.49 9.23
N TRP A 125 -0.61 29.17 10.52
CA TRP A 125 -0.67 27.80 11.04
C TRP A 125 -2.04 27.42 11.61
N GLN A 126 -3.00 28.35 11.71
CA GLN A 126 -4.26 28.08 12.41
C GLN A 126 -5.08 26.99 11.70
N ALA A 127 -5.08 26.95 10.36
CA ALA A 127 -5.78 25.92 9.61
C ALA A 127 -5.15 24.53 9.82
N ALA A 128 -3.82 24.45 9.78
CA ALA A 128 -3.08 23.22 10.09
C ALA A 128 -3.33 22.76 11.55
N VAL A 129 -3.38 23.69 12.51
CA VAL A 129 -3.75 23.41 13.91
C VAL A 129 -5.20 22.94 14.02
N ASP A 130 -6.13 23.58 13.32
CA ASP A 130 -7.55 23.19 13.35
C ASP A 130 -7.74 21.78 12.76
N ILE A 131 -7.01 21.43 11.70
CA ILE A 131 -7.02 20.09 11.11
C ILE A 131 -6.33 19.06 12.01
N MET A 132 -5.10 19.33 12.46
CA MET A 132 -4.29 18.34 13.19
C MET A 132 -4.68 18.21 14.67
N GLU A 133 -5.07 19.30 15.34
CA GLU A 133 -5.45 19.29 16.76
C GLU A 133 -6.95 19.13 16.95
N LYS A 134 -7.78 20.00 16.33
CA LYS A 134 -9.25 19.96 16.56
C LYS A 134 -9.92 18.79 15.85
N GLN A 135 -9.47 18.45 14.64
CA GLN A 135 -9.99 17.33 13.85
C GLN A 135 -9.10 16.08 13.88
N GLY A 136 -8.05 16.07 14.72
CA GLY A 136 -7.05 15.01 14.76
C GLY A 136 -7.62 13.62 14.98
N GLY A 137 -8.70 13.47 15.75
CA GLY A 137 -9.37 12.17 15.94
C GLY A 137 -10.04 11.62 14.68
N LEU A 138 -10.59 12.49 13.83
CA LEU A 138 -11.26 12.12 12.58
C LEU A 138 -10.25 11.85 11.45
N LEU A 139 -9.13 12.58 11.46
CA LEU A 139 -8.08 12.52 10.44
C LEU A 139 -6.86 11.71 10.89
N ALA A 140 -6.98 10.97 12.00
CA ALA A 140 -5.89 10.19 12.59
C ALA A 140 -5.42 9.06 11.69
N ASP A 141 -6.26 8.59 10.76
CA ASP A 141 -6.00 7.42 9.93
C ASP A 141 -4.90 7.67 8.90
N ARG A 142 -4.34 6.60 8.34
CA ARG A 142 -3.32 6.66 7.30
C ARG A 142 -3.93 6.33 5.94
N PRO A 143 -3.49 7.00 4.85
CA PRO A 143 -3.84 6.56 3.52
C PRO A 143 -3.36 5.11 3.31
N HIS A 144 -4.17 4.32 2.61
CA HIS A 144 -3.88 2.92 2.37
C HIS A 144 -2.70 2.76 1.41
N LEU A 145 -1.50 2.56 1.97
CA LEU A 145 -0.27 2.31 1.23
C LEU A 145 0.00 0.81 1.17
N VAL A 146 -0.54 0.14 0.16
CA VAL A 146 -0.45 -1.32 0.01
C VAL A 146 1.00 -1.78 -0.06
N ALA A 147 1.88 -1.03 -0.74
CA ALA A 147 3.30 -1.34 -0.80
C ALA A 147 3.97 -1.26 0.58
N GLY A 148 3.62 -0.25 1.37
CA GLY A 148 4.11 -0.08 2.75
C GLY A 148 3.60 -1.18 3.69
N GLU A 149 2.37 -1.65 3.49
CA GLU A 149 1.81 -2.79 4.23
C GLU A 149 2.51 -4.10 3.91
N ILE A 150 2.77 -4.39 2.62
CA ILE A 150 3.51 -5.59 2.19
C ILE A 150 4.93 -5.57 2.79
N LEU A 151 5.61 -4.43 2.66
CA LEU A 151 6.98 -4.24 3.13
C LEU A 151 7.14 -4.41 4.65
N THR A 152 6.10 -4.06 5.41
CA THR A 152 6.15 -4.08 6.88
C THR A 152 5.31 -5.19 7.50
N CYS A 153 4.71 -6.05 6.68
CA CYS A 153 3.70 -7.03 7.09
C CYS A 153 2.55 -6.40 7.91
N GLY A 154 2.23 -5.13 7.69
CA GLY A 154 1.27 -4.36 8.48
C GLY A 154 1.65 -4.16 9.95
N LEU A 155 2.92 -4.35 10.31
CA LEU A 155 3.40 -4.24 11.69
C LEU A 155 3.93 -2.85 12.03
N ALA A 156 4.44 -2.10 11.05
CA ALA A 156 5.01 -0.78 11.31
C ALA A 156 3.91 0.23 11.69
N THR A 157 4.11 0.92 12.83
CA THR A 157 3.17 1.92 13.36
C THR A 157 2.94 3.09 12.39
N VAL A 158 3.93 3.42 11.56
CA VAL A 158 3.89 4.56 10.62
C VAL A 158 2.82 4.37 9.53
N VAL A 159 2.60 3.13 9.09
CA VAL A 159 1.63 2.77 8.04
C VAL A 159 0.39 2.06 8.62
N SER A 160 0.36 1.80 9.92
CA SER A 160 -0.79 1.16 10.56
C SER A 160 -1.99 2.11 10.59
N HIS A 161 -3.16 1.59 10.22
CA HIS A 161 -4.44 2.29 10.35
C HIS A 161 -4.73 2.70 11.80
N ALA A 162 -5.46 3.80 11.95
CA ALA A 162 -5.92 4.26 13.26
C ALA A 162 -6.85 3.23 13.91
N GLY A 163 -6.69 3.01 15.22
CA GLY A 163 -7.50 2.07 15.97
C GLY A 163 -6.84 1.63 17.28
N GLU A 164 -7.45 0.68 17.99
CA GLU A 164 -6.93 0.16 19.27
C GLU A 164 -5.52 -0.42 19.14
N ARG A 165 -5.22 -1.08 18.01
CA ARG A 165 -3.87 -1.61 17.75
C ARG A 165 -2.83 -0.50 17.64
N PHE A 166 -3.15 0.59 16.94
CA PHE A 166 -2.26 1.77 16.85
C PHE A 166 -2.10 2.45 18.21
N ARG A 167 -3.19 2.63 18.96
CA ARG A 167 -3.16 3.26 20.29
C ARG A 167 -2.30 2.47 21.28
N ARG A 168 -2.40 1.13 21.27
CA ARG A 168 -1.57 0.25 22.11
C ARG A 168 -0.08 0.33 21.77
N LYS A 169 0.28 0.43 20.48
CA LYS A 169 1.68 0.61 20.05
C LYS A 169 2.26 1.97 20.46
N ARG A 170 1.42 2.98 20.67
CA ARG A 170 1.82 4.35 20.99
C ARG A 170 1.84 4.56 22.52
N SER A 171 2.86 4.02 23.20
CA SER A 171 3.06 4.27 24.63
C SER A 171 3.78 5.60 24.87
N PRO A 172 3.22 6.54 25.66
CA PRO A 172 3.81 7.86 25.88
C PRO A 172 5.07 7.87 26.78
N ASN A 173 5.36 6.78 27.50
CA ASN A 173 6.33 6.78 28.60
C ASN A 173 7.79 6.51 28.20
N GLN A 174 8.07 6.20 26.94
CA GLN A 174 9.44 5.85 26.51
C GLN A 174 10.31 7.09 26.24
N LEU A 175 9.73 8.19 25.73
CA LEU A 175 10.53 9.35 25.29
C LEU A 175 11.29 10.04 26.44
N ARG A 176 10.65 10.22 27.60
CA ARG A 176 11.27 10.92 28.74
C ARG A 176 12.45 10.15 29.34
N ARG A 177 12.46 8.82 29.23
CA ARG A 177 13.53 7.97 29.77
C ARG A 177 14.80 7.99 28.91
N SER A 178 14.68 8.35 27.64
CA SER A 178 15.82 8.36 26.69
C SER A 178 16.64 9.66 26.70
N GLN A 179 16.17 10.73 27.35
CA GLN A 179 16.89 12.02 27.39
C GLN A 179 18.36 11.92 27.87
N PRO A 180 18.69 11.26 29.00
CA PRO A 180 20.08 11.16 29.45
C PRO A 180 20.96 10.39 28.46
N LEU A 181 20.40 9.39 27.76
CA LEU A 181 21.12 8.63 26.74
C LEU A 181 21.45 9.49 25.51
N GLN A 182 20.49 10.31 25.07
CA GLN A 182 20.72 11.24 23.96
C GLN A 182 21.84 12.24 24.28
N VAL A 183 21.88 12.74 25.52
CA VAL A 183 22.94 13.67 25.97
C VAL A 183 24.31 12.98 25.99
N SER A 184 24.40 11.74 26.48
CA SER A 184 25.66 10.97 26.49
C SER A 184 26.19 10.80 25.08
N HIS A 185 25.37 10.26 24.17
CA HIS A 185 25.80 10.03 22.80
C HIS A 185 26.07 11.36 22.07
N ALA A 186 25.40 12.46 22.44
CA ALA A 186 25.62 13.76 21.80
C ALA A 186 27.00 14.30 22.17
N LYS A 187 27.47 14.07 23.40
CA LYS A 187 28.84 14.37 23.80
C LYS A 187 29.84 13.56 22.97
N ASP A 188 29.61 12.26 22.80
CA ASP A 188 30.46 11.40 21.97
C ASP A 188 30.51 11.89 20.52
N MET A 189 29.37 12.31 19.96
CA MET A 189 29.31 12.89 18.62
C MET A 189 30.12 14.18 18.52
N VAL A 190 30.01 15.09 19.48
CA VAL A 190 30.78 16.34 19.50
C VAL A 190 32.27 16.07 19.60
N LEU A 191 32.70 15.12 20.44
CA LEU A 191 34.11 14.71 20.53
C LEU A 191 34.62 14.15 19.21
N ASN A 192 33.87 13.26 18.56
CA ASN A 192 34.24 12.74 17.24
C ASN A 192 34.35 13.83 16.15
N ILE A 193 33.52 14.88 16.22
CA ILE A 193 33.62 16.04 15.31
C ILE A 193 34.87 16.87 15.62
N LEU A 194 35.23 17.01 16.90
CA LEU A 194 36.42 17.76 17.31
C LEU A 194 37.72 17.02 16.96
N ASP A 195 37.72 15.70 17.00
CA ASP A 195 38.88 14.87 16.65
C ASP A 195 39.20 14.92 15.14
N ASP A 196 38.18 15.07 14.29
CA ASP A 196 38.36 15.21 12.84
C ASP A 196 37.42 16.26 12.23
N PRO A 197 37.76 17.55 12.39
CA PRO A 197 36.93 18.66 11.91
C PRO A 197 36.96 18.79 10.37
N TYR A 198 37.99 18.25 9.70
CA TYR A 198 38.15 18.37 8.25
C TYR A 198 37.23 17.39 7.51
N ASN A 199 37.02 16.19 8.03
CA ASN A 199 36.06 15.25 7.46
C ASN A 199 34.59 15.63 7.70
N PHE A 200 34.28 16.61 8.55
CA PHE A 200 32.91 17.09 8.71
C PHE A 200 32.37 17.82 7.46
N GLN A 201 33.23 18.42 6.64
CA GLN A 201 32.78 19.02 5.37
C GLN A 201 32.49 17.97 4.29
N ASN A 202 33.04 16.76 4.44
CA ASN A 202 32.72 15.63 3.57
C ASN A 202 31.33 15.11 3.95
N HIS A 203 30.33 15.44 3.14
CA HIS A 203 28.93 15.04 3.34
C HIS A 203 28.77 13.54 3.65
N ALA A 204 29.58 12.69 3.01
CA ALA A 204 29.58 11.25 3.25
C ALA A 204 30.07 10.87 4.66
N ALA A 205 31.14 11.49 5.16
CA ALA A 205 31.67 11.21 6.50
C ALA A 205 30.72 11.74 7.59
N THR A 206 30.13 12.92 7.39
CA THR A 206 29.14 13.51 8.30
C THR A 206 27.85 12.71 8.35
N GLN A 207 27.39 12.23 7.20
CA GLN A 207 26.22 11.36 7.12
C GLN A 207 26.47 10.03 7.86
N VAL A 208 27.66 9.43 7.68
CA VAL A 208 28.06 8.20 8.38
C VAL A 208 28.13 8.41 9.88
N LEU A 209 28.71 9.53 10.36
CA LEU A 209 28.80 9.84 11.79
C LEU A 209 27.41 10.08 12.41
N PHE A 210 26.53 10.81 11.71
CA PHE A 210 25.16 11.03 12.17
C PHE A 210 24.35 9.72 12.24
N TYR A 211 24.49 8.85 11.22
CA TYR A 211 23.82 7.55 11.24
C TYR A 211 24.34 6.66 12.35
N PHE A 212 25.65 6.68 12.63
CA PHE A 212 26.23 5.98 13.79
C PHE A 212 25.60 6.45 15.09
N TYR A 213 25.55 7.77 15.34
CA TYR A 213 24.97 8.34 16.55
C TYR A 213 23.50 7.92 16.72
N ALA A 214 22.72 8.02 15.64
CA ALA A 214 21.32 7.64 15.63
C ALA A 214 21.15 6.13 15.86
N ALA A 215 21.93 5.30 15.17
CA ALA A 215 21.87 3.85 15.29
C ALA A 215 22.25 3.38 16.70
N ALA A 216 23.35 3.89 17.28
CA ALA A 216 23.77 3.55 18.64
C ALA A 216 22.70 3.93 19.67
N THR A 217 22.12 5.12 19.55
CA THR A 217 21.05 5.58 20.45
C THR A 217 19.80 4.71 20.31
N ILE A 218 19.37 4.42 19.08
CA ILE A 218 18.21 3.55 18.82
C ILE A 218 18.47 2.17 19.38
N MET A 219 19.58 1.51 19.03
CA MET A 219 19.91 0.15 19.49
C MET A 219 19.95 0.04 21.02
N LYS A 220 20.47 1.06 21.71
CA LYS A 220 20.48 1.11 23.17
C LYS A 220 19.09 1.28 23.76
N VAL A 221 18.27 2.17 23.21
CA VAL A 221 16.89 2.40 23.70
C VAL A 221 15.97 1.22 23.37
N THR A 222 16.08 0.66 22.17
CA THR A 222 15.18 -0.39 21.68
C THR A 222 15.56 -1.75 22.22
N TYR A 223 16.84 -2.12 22.17
CA TYR A 223 17.30 -3.47 22.53
C TYR A 223 18.14 -3.51 23.80
N GLY A 224 18.63 -2.38 24.31
CA GLY A 224 19.52 -2.36 25.47
C GLY A 224 20.95 -2.76 25.12
N LYS A 225 21.33 -2.66 23.84
CA LYS A 225 22.68 -3.02 23.37
C LYS A 225 23.71 -2.11 24.03
N THR A 226 24.62 -2.72 24.80
CA THR A 226 25.73 -2.03 25.49
C THR A 226 27.03 -2.07 24.70
N THR A 227 27.12 -2.92 23.67
CA THR A 227 28.30 -3.00 22.82
C THR A 227 28.42 -1.77 21.93
N PRO A 228 29.66 -1.26 21.74
CA PRO A 228 29.90 -0.15 20.83
C PRO A 228 29.44 -0.57 19.42
N THR A 229 28.50 0.19 18.87
CA THR A 229 27.91 -0.04 17.55
C THR A 229 28.63 0.84 16.58
N SER A 230 29.50 0.31 15.71
CA SER A 230 30.27 1.11 14.75
C SER A 230 29.46 1.44 13.50
N ALA A 231 29.77 2.56 12.85
CA ALA A 231 29.20 2.94 11.55
C ALA A 231 29.56 1.92 10.44
N THR A 232 30.63 1.17 10.65
CA THR A 232 31.10 0.15 9.71
C THR A 232 30.36 -1.17 9.84
N ASP A 233 29.60 -1.37 10.92
CA ASP A 233 28.94 -2.63 11.23
C ASP A 233 27.97 -3.02 10.11
N PRO A 234 27.99 -4.28 9.64
CA PRO A 234 27.10 -4.73 8.57
C PRO A 234 25.63 -4.50 8.89
N GLU A 235 25.21 -4.74 10.14
CA GLU A 235 23.82 -4.53 10.60
C GLU A 235 23.38 -3.06 10.46
N VAL A 236 24.25 -2.11 10.80
CA VAL A 236 23.94 -0.68 10.74
C VAL A 236 23.85 -0.22 9.29
N LYS A 237 24.76 -0.68 8.44
CA LYS A 237 24.74 -0.40 6.99
C LYS A 237 23.47 -0.94 6.34
N GLU A 238 23.10 -2.18 6.66
CA GLU A 238 21.88 -2.79 6.15
C GLU A 238 20.64 -2.03 6.62
N ALA A 239 20.55 -1.67 7.90
CA ALA A 239 19.46 -0.85 8.43
C ALA A 239 19.33 0.50 7.72
N CYS A 240 20.45 1.18 7.47
CA CYS A 240 20.46 2.47 6.76
C CYS A 240 20.00 2.34 5.30
N GLN A 241 20.41 1.26 4.62
CA GLN A 241 19.95 0.95 3.27
C GLN A 241 18.45 0.68 3.25
N LEU A 242 17.95 -0.15 4.17
CA LEU A 242 16.52 -0.46 4.30
C LEU A 242 15.69 0.79 4.59
N ILE A 243 16.15 1.70 5.47
CA ILE A 243 15.47 2.97 5.75
C ILE A 243 15.41 3.86 4.49
N THR A 244 16.51 3.91 3.72
CA THR A 244 16.57 4.70 2.48
C THR A 244 15.61 4.18 1.43
N ARG A 245 15.52 2.86 1.29
CA ARG A 245 14.55 2.20 0.39
C ARG A 245 13.13 2.39 0.89
N PHE A 246 12.87 2.16 2.17
CA PHE A 246 11.58 2.37 2.83
C PHE A 246 11.04 3.78 2.55
N ARG A 247 11.88 4.82 2.67
CA ARG A 247 11.50 6.21 2.36
C ARG A 247 11.06 6.40 0.89
N THR A 248 11.67 5.67 -0.03
CA THR A 248 11.34 5.73 -1.45
C THR A 248 10.04 4.99 -1.73
N ILE A 249 9.84 3.82 -1.11
CA ILE A 249 8.66 2.96 -1.28
C ILE A 249 7.40 3.62 -0.70
N LEU A 250 7.52 4.31 0.44
CA LEU A 250 6.40 5.05 1.06
C LEU A 250 5.92 6.26 0.24
N ARG A 251 6.62 6.63 -0.84
CA ARG A 251 6.14 7.69 -1.73
C ARG A 251 4.90 7.18 -2.46
N HIS A 252 3.79 7.86 -2.23
CA HIS A 252 2.53 7.59 -2.92
C HIS A 252 2.74 7.51 -4.43
N GLY A 253 2.28 6.43 -5.05
CA GLY A 253 2.37 6.23 -6.50
C GLY A 253 3.73 5.71 -7.00
N TYR A 254 4.68 5.38 -6.11
CA TYR A 254 5.94 4.73 -6.52
C TYR A 254 5.69 3.31 -7.03
N TYR A 255 4.84 2.53 -6.34
CA TYR A 255 4.32 1.26 -6.87
C TYR A 255 2.88 1.41 -7.34
N LEU A 256 2.57 0.71 -8.43
CA LEU A 256 1.22 0.66 -9.00
C LEU A 256 0.22 -0.03 -8.06
N VAL A 257 0.70 -0.89 -7.16
CA VAL A 257 -0.14 -1.57 -6.15
C VAL A 257 -0.87 -0.60 -5.21
N ASP A 258 -0.31 0.61 -4.98
CA ASP A 258 -0.98 1.63 -4.14
C ASP A 258 -2.22 2.23 -4.84
N SER A 259 -2.22 2.26 -6.18
CA SER A 259 -3.37 2.70 -6.97
C SER A 259 -4.31 1.55 -7.32
N ILE A 260 -3.76 0.34 -7.47
CA ILE A 260 -4.48 -0.85 -7.93
C ILE A 260 -4.22 -2.00 -6.93
N PRO A 261 -5.00 -2.11 -5.84
CA PRO A 261 -4.70 -3.01 -4.73
C PRO A 261 -4.67 -4.50 -5.08
N TRP A 262 -5.38 -4.92 -6.13
CA TRP A 262 -5.40 -6.33 -6.53
C TRP A 262 -4.08 -6.82 -7.13
N LEU A 263 -3.16 -5.92 -7.50
CA LEU A 263 -1.81 -6.30 -7.94
C LEU A 263 -1.03 -7.04 -6.85
N LYS A 264 -1.38 -6.87 -5.57
CA LYS A 264 -0.71 -7.56 -4.46
C LYS A 264 -0.83 -9.08 -4.52
N TYR A 265 -1.85 -9.60 -5.21
CA TYR A 265 -2.09 -11.04 -5.34
C TYR A 265 -1.29 -11.68 -6.48
N LEU A 266 -0.66 -10.88 -7.35
CA LEU A 266 0.18 -11.39 -8.44
C LEU A 266 1.56 -11.75 -7.89
N LEU A 267 1.93 -13.04 -7.94
CA LEU A 267 3.20 -13.51 -7.40
C LEU A 267 4.43 -12.87 -8.04
N TRP A 268 4.35 -12.50 -9.33
CA TRP A 268 5.44 -11.91 -10.10
C TRP A 268 5.54 -10.38 -9.97
N TYR A 269 4.55 -9.72 -9.38
CA TYR A 269 4.56 -8.27 -9.26
C TYR A 269 5.39 -7.84 -8.04
N ALA A 270 6.38 -6.97 -8.28
CA ALA A 270 7.25 -6.38 -7.26
C ALA A 270 7.84 -7.42 -6.28
N PRO A 271 8.56 -8.45 -6.77
CA PRO A 271 9.20 -9.45 -5.91
C PRO A 271 10.17 -8.81 -4.91
N GLU A 272 10.77 -7.68 -5.27
CA GLU A 272 11.71 -6.94 -4.43
C GLU A 272 11.07 -6.47 -3.11
N LEU A 273 9.76 -6.18 -3.11
CA LEU A 273 9.04 -5.79 -1.89
C LEU A 273 8.94 -6.94 -0.88
N LYS A 274 8.81 -8.18 -1.36
CA LYS A 274 8.76 -9.37 -0.51
C LYS A 274 10.15 -9.67 0.04
N ASP A 275 11.17 -9.63 -0.81
CA ASP A 275 12.56 -9.83 -0.40
C ASP A 275 12.99 -8.80 0.66
N GLU A 276 12.61 -7.53 0.49
CA GLU A 276 12.88 -6.48 1.48
C GLU A 276 12.09 -6.69 2.77
N SER A 277 10.83 -7.11 2.68
CA SER A 277 10.01 -7.45 3.85
C SER A 277 10.63 -8.58 4.67
N GLU A 278 11.15 -9.61 4.01
CA GLU A 278 11.87 -10.73 4.65
C GLU A 278 13.17 -10.27 5.31
N ARG A 279 13.96 -9.40 4.65
CA ARG A 279 15.18 -8.82 5.23
C ARG A 279 14.87 -7.99 6.47
N ILE A 280 13.85 -7.13 6.40
CA ILE A 280 13.38 -6.32 7.52
C ILE A 280 12.95 -7.23 8.67
N LYS A 281 12.14 -8.26 8.39
CA LYS A 281 11.68 -9.23 9.40
C LYS A 281 12.85 -9.93 10.07
N ARG A 282 13.80 -10.44 9.28
CA ARG A 282 15.00 -11.11 9.78
C ARG A 282 15.80 -10.20 10.71
N LEU A 283 16.10 -8.97 10.29
CA LEU A 283 16.86 -8.02 11.10
C LEU A 283 16.19 -7.74 12.45
N TYR A 284 14.86 -7.54 12.46
CA TYR A 284 14.11 -7.32 13.70
C TYR A 284 14.07 -8.57 14.58
N THR A 285 13.82 -9.74 13.99
CA THR A 285 13.75 -11.01 14.72
C THR A 285 15.10 -11.38 15.33
N ASP A 286 16.21 -11.16 14.62
CA ASP A 286 17.57 -11.43 15.11
C ASP A 286 17.89 -10.58 16.35
N GLN A 287 17.60 -9.27 16.30
CA GLN A 287 17.82 -8.38 17.45
C GLN A 287 16.91 -8.74 18.64
N LEU A 288 15.65 -9.12 18.40
CA LEU A 288 14.74 -9.57 19.45
C LEU A 288 15.19 -10.90 20.08
N ASN A 289 15.68 -11.84 19.27
CA ASN A 289 16.20 -13.12 19.75
C ASN A 289 17.44 -12.92 20.62
N HIS A 290 18.32 -11.98 20.26
CA HIS A 290 19.46 -11.61 21.09
C HIS A 290 19.01 -11.12 22.47
N VAL A 291 18.00 -10.24 22.54
CA VAL A 291 17.44 -9.77 23.83
C VAL A 291 16.80 -10.93 24.61
N LYS A 292 16.05 -11.83 23.95
CA LYS A 292 15.47 -13.02 24.60
C LYS A 292 16.55 -13.90 25.22
N GLN A 293 17.64 -14.15 24.51
CA GLN A 293 18.77 -14.95 25.02
C GLN A 293 19.43 -14.27 26.22
N GLN A 294 19.66 -12.95 26.17
CA GLN A 294 20.24 -12.22 27.30
C GLN A 294 19.35 -12.27 28.56
N ILE A 295 18.02 -12.19 28.39
CA ILE A 295 17.07 -12.36 29.49
C ILE A 295 17.15 -13.79 30.08
N GLN A 296 17.20 -14.82 29.23
CA GLN A 296 17.27 -16.22 29.67
C GLN A 296 18.56 -16.55 30.43
N ILE A 297 19.68 -15.96 30.02
CA ILE A 297 20.99 -16.17 30.66
C ILE A 297 21.10 -15.35 31.97
N ASN A 298 20.08 -14.56 32.31
CA ASN A 298 20.02 -13.71 33.51
C ASN A 298 21.18 -12.70 33.58
N VAL A 299 21.67 -12.26 32.42
CA VAL A 299 22.60 -11.13 32.32
C VAL A 299 21.79 -9.86 32.59
N ASP A 300 22.37 -8.90 33.30
CA ASP A 300 21.71 -7.62 33.60
C ASP A 300 21.43 -6.83 32.30
N VAL A 301 20.26 -7.10 31.70
CA VAL A 301 19.79 -6.43 30.49
C VAL A 301 19.26 -5.06 30.90
N SER A 302 19.94 -4.01 30.44
CA SER A 302 19.50 -2.62 30.58
C SER A 302 18.03 -2.46 30.17
N PRO A 303 17.26 -1.60 30.87
CA PRO A 303 15.85 -1.39 30.57
C PRO A 303 15.68 -0.90 29.12
N SER A 304 15.09 -1.73 28.28
CA SER A 304 14.91 -1.48 26.85
C SER A 304 13.45 -1.71 26.43
N PHE A 305 13.07 -1.12 25.29
CA PHE A 305 11.72 -1.30 24.75
C PHE A 305 11.41 -2.77 24.44
N ALA A 306 12.38 -3.50 23.87
CA ALA A 306 12.26 -4.93 23.57
C ALA A 306 12.06 -5.76 24.84
N LYS A 307 12.85 -5.50 25.90
CA LYS A 307 12.68 -6.16 27.20
C LYS A 307 11.27 -5.93 27.76
N HIS A 308 10.82 -4.67 27.73
CA HIS A 308 9.47 -4.31 28.19
C HIS A 308 8.36 -5.01 27.39
N ILE A 309 8.50 -5.13 26.07
CA ILE A 309 7.54 -5.86 25.23
C ILE A 309 7.57 -7.36 25.54
N LEU A 310 8.75 -7.96 25.70
CA LEU A 310 8.89 -9.40 25.98
C LEU A 310 8.27 -9.76 27.34
N GLU A 311 8.44 -8.91 28.35
CA GLU A 311 7.84 -9.07 29.68
C GLU A 311 6.32 -8.82 29.67
N ASN A 312 5.82 -7.94 28.80
CA ASN A 312 4.42 -7.51 28.75
C ASN A 312 3.68 -7.96 27.47
N GLY A 313 4.12 -9.07 26.85
CA GLY A 313 3.68 -9.49 25.51
C GLY A 313 2.16 -9.65 25.35
N HIS A 314 1.46 -10.03 26.44
CA HIS A 314 0.00 -10.16 26.47
C HIS A 314 -0.74 -8.86 26.13
N PHE A 315 -0.19 -7.68 26.47
CA PHE A 315 -0.85 -6.39 26.20
C PHE A 315 -0.79 -5.95 24.74
N TYR A 316 0.26 -6.38 24.03
CA TYR A 316 0.53 -5.91 22.66
C TYR A 316 -0.09 -6.82 21.58
N SER A 317 -0.76 -7.91 21.96
CA SER A 317 -1.33 -8.92 21.03
C SER A 317 -0.33 -9.30 19.92
N LEU A 318 0.94 -9.49 20.30
CA LEU A 318 1.98 -9.99 19.41
C LEU A 318 1.86 -11.52 19.39
N THR A 319 0.83 -12.02 18.71
CA THR A 319 0.76 -13.44 18.33
C THR A 319 1.88 -13.68 17.31
N GLU A 320 3.00 -14.19 17.82
CA GLU A 320 4.17 -14.71 17.11
C GLU A 320 4.99 -13.67 16.31
N ILE A 321 6.22 -13.48 16.78
CA ILE A 321 7.34 -12.88 16.04
C ILE A 321 8.17 -14.02 15.47
#